data_AF-A0A645H350-F1
#
_entry.id   AF-A0A645H350-F1
#
_cell.length_a   1.000
_cell.length_b   1.000
_cell.length_c   1.000
_cell.angle_alpha   90.00
_cell.angle_beta   90.00
_cell.angle_gamma   90.00
#
_symmetry.space_group_name_H-M   'P 1'
#
loop_
_entity.id
_entity.type
_entity.pdbx_description
1 polymer ?
#
loop_
_entity_poly.entity_id
_entity_poly.type
_entity_poly.pdbx_seq_one_letter_code
_entity_poly.pdbx_strand_id
1 'polypeptide(L)'
;MVVLLMRIKIAGGEQSHNCSPIPSSVIGIAVCGHVMRIKAIAFLLTSIAFSALCEKAMAHDQNPIAGEVKKAASESLQVYQKSGVSGLISAVSDCWKLPRDFCLYLDAASHRLALGATHSGAQLSEYFYDESVSRRGHAWLVSNGHGRVANEQYLQAVDQIMVRALVVQREKMPDGKS
;
A
#
# COMPACT_ATOMS: atom_id res chain seq x y z
N MET A 1 -15.75 -43.81 -19.07
CA MET A 1 -14.32 -43.58 -19.42
C MET A 1 -14.05 -42.10 -19.17
N VAL A 2 -13.16 -41.64 -18.30
CA VAL A 2 -11.89 -42.16 -17.83
C VAL A 2 -11.79 -41.99 -16.31
N VAL A 3 -11.27 -43.03 -15.68
CA VAL A 3 -10.91 -43.16 -14.27
C VAL A 3 -9.60 -42.43 -14.03
N LEU A 4 -9.48 -41.65 -12.95
CA LEU A 4 -8.17 -41.34 -12.38
C LEU A 4 -8.15 -41.70 -10.89
N LEU A 5 -7.61 -42.89 -10.64
CA LEU A 5 -7.12 -43.32 -9.33
C LEU A 5 -5.96 -42.42 -8.92
N MET A 6 -5.97 -41.92 -7.69
CA MET A 6 -4.74 -41.82 -6.91
C MET A 6 -4.92 -42.56 -5.60
N ARG A 7 -4.12 -43.62 -5.47
CA ARG A 7 -3.91 -44.41 -4.26
C ARG A 7 -3.04 -43.59 -3.31
N ILE A 8 -3.45 -43.47 -2.04
CA ILE A 8 -2.50 -43.21 -0.96
C ILE A 8 -2.62 -44.35 0.04
N LYS A 9 -1.49 -45.03 0.21
CA LYS A 9 -1.27 -46.19 1.05
C LYS A 9 -1.11 -45.71 2.49
N ILE A 10 -1.87 -46.31 3.41
CA ILE A 10 -1.73 -46.12 4.85
C ILE A 10 -0.81 -47.23 5.39
N ALA A 11 0.31 -46.82 5.98
CA ALA A 11 1.14 -47.53 6.97
C ALA A 11 2.03 -46.42 7.58
N GLY A 12 2.16 -46.18 8.88
CA GLY A 12 1.85 -46.96 10.09
C GLY A 12 3.10 -46.88 10.98
N GLY A 13 3.00 -46.22 12.16
CA GLY A 13 4.03 -46.12 13.23
C GLY A 13 5.26 -45.26 12.88
N GLU A 14 5.88 -44.44 13.73
CA GLU A 14 5.97 -44.36 15.19
C GLU A 14 6.16 -42.91 15.66
N GLN A 15 5.85 -42.68 16.93
CA GLN A 15 5.75 -41.42 17.68
C GLN A 15 7.08 -40.66 17.82
N SER A 16 7.02 -39.32 17.75
CA SER A 16 7.66 -38.47 18.77
C SER A 16 7.05 -37.06 18.82
N HIS A 17 6.28 -36.86 19.89
CA HIS A 17 5.88 -35.65 20.62
C HIS A 17 5.78 -34.23 19.98
N ASN A 18 4.55 -33.71 20.12
CA ASN A 18 4.14 -32.33 20.45
C ASN A 18 4.01 -31.28 19.34
N CYS A 19 2.83 -31.28 18.69
CA CYS A 19 1.84 -30.18 18.72
C CYS A 19 0.74 -30.44 17.66
N SER A 20 -0.52 -30.60 18.05
CA SER A 20 -1.71 -30.49 17.17
C SER A 20 -3.02 -30.40 17.96
N PRO A 21 -4.01 -29.62 17.50
CA PRO A 21 -5.42 -29.89 17.73
C PRO A 21 -6.18 -30.11 16.41
N ILE A 22 -6.90 -31.23 16.31
CA ILE A 22 -7.95 -31.59 15.33
C ILE A 22 -8.88 -32.59 16.08
N PRO A 23 -10.20 -32.79 15.85
CA PRO A 23 -11.11 -32.32 14.77
C PRO A 23 -12.48 -31.75 15.18
N SER A 24 -13.15 -31.17 14.18
CA SER A 24 -14.59 -30.94 14.09
C SER A 24 -15.39 -32.26 14.06
N SER A 25 -16.46 -32.35 14.86
CA SER A 25 -17.59 -33.27 14.62
C SER A 25 -18.86 -32.80 15.34
N VAL A 26 -19.91 -32.64 14.55
CA VAL A 26 -21.33 -32.93 14.85
C VAL A 26 -22.01 -32.14 15.98
N ILE A 27 -22.74 -31.08 15.61
CA ILE A 27 -23.99 -30.71 16.32
C ILE A 27 -25.10 -30.69 15.26
N GLY A 28 -25.84 -31.80 15.18
CA GLY A 28 -27.09 -31.86 14.43
C GLY A 28 -28.19 -31.15 15.22
N ILE A 29 -28.88 -30.20 14.59
CA ILE A 29 -30.14 -29.68 15.10
C ILE A 29 -31.24 -30.27 14.23
N ALA A 30 -31.85 -31.35 14.73
CA ALA A 30 -33.14 -31.81 14.28
C ALA A 30 -34.21 -31.06 15.08
N VAL A 31 -35.02 -30.22 14.42
CA VAL A 31 -36.28 -29.74 14.99
C VAL A 31 -37.40 -30.16 14.03
N CYS A 32 -38.21 -31.08 14.52
CA CYS A 32 -39.33 -31.69 13.82
C CYS A 32 -40.57 -30.78 13.93
N GLY A 33 -41.22 -30.53 12.79
CA GLY A 33 -42.68 -30.56 12.65
C GLY A 33 -43.56 -29.50 13.32
N HIS A 34 -44.09 -28.63 12.44
CA HIS A 34 -45.50 -28.22 12.34
C HIS A 34 -46.09 -27.03 13.14
N VAL A 35 -46.86 -26.27 12.36
CA VAL A 35 -47.99 -25.35 12.68
C VAL A 35 -47.67 -23.85 12.77
N MET A 36 -47.87 -23.21 11.61
CA MET A 36 -48.47 -21.88 11.40
C MET A 36 -48.85 -21.09 12.66
N ARG A 37 -48.30 -19.87 12.82
CA ARG A 37 -49.09 -18.61 12.81
C ARG A 37 -48.21 -17.38 13.05
N ILE A 38 -48.45 -16.42 12.17
CA ILE A 38 -48.00 -15.03 12.17
C ILE A 38 -48.04 -14.42 13.57
N LYS A 39 -46.92 -13.84 14.00
CA LYS A 39 -46.84 -12.56 14.75
C LYS A 39 -45.40 -12.06 14.69
N ALA A 40 -45.23 -10.92 14.03
CA ALA A 40 -44.00 -10.15 14.01
C ALA A 40 -43.49 -9.87 15.43
N ILE A 41 -42.18 -9.83 15.62
CA ILE A 41 -41.43 -8.77 16.33
C ILE A 41 -39.94 -9.14 16.31
N ALA A 42 -39.17 -8.24 15.69
CA ALA A 42 -37.77 -7.90 15.91
C ALA A 42 -36.75 -9.05 16.08
N PHE A 43 -35.96 -9.30 15.04
CA PHE A 43 -34.48 -9.36 15.16
C PHE A 43 -33.86 -9.06 13.79
N LEU A 44 -34.21 -7.89 13.23
CA LEU A 44 -33.28 -7.15 12.40
C LEU A 44 -32.45 -6.29 13.36
N LEU A 45 -31.12 -6.32 13.21
CA LEU A 45 -30.08 -5.54 13.90
C LEU A 45 -29.14 -6.35 14.82
N THR A 46 -28.23 -7.09 14.19
CA THR A 46 -26.82 -7.20 14.62
C THR A 46 -25.95 -7.01 13.36
N SER A 47 -26.02 -5.85 12.69
CA SER A 47 -25.04 -4.76 12.89
C SER A 47 -23.61 -5.30 12.95
N ILE A 48 -22.96 -5.48 11.80
CA ILE A 48 -21.90 -4.60 11.30
C ILE A 48 -21.19 -3.87 12.46
N ALA A 49 -20.09 -4.45 12.95
CA ALA A 49 -19.08 -3.74 13.73
C ALA A 49 -17.78 -4.57 13.79
N PHE A 50 -17.14 -4.78 12.63
CA PHE A 50 -15.70 -5.05 12.59
C PHE A 50 -15.05 -4.21 11.48
N SER A 51 -15.31 -2.91 11.53
CA SER A 51 -14.64 -1.90 10.67
C SER A 51 -14.11 -0.72 11.47
N ALA A 52 -14.24 -0.72 12.80
CA ALA A 52 -13.89 0.42 13.66
C ALA A 52 -12.62 0.22 14.50
N LEU A 53 -11.72 -0.69 14.09
CA LEU A 53 -10.41 -0.87 14.76
C LEU A 53 -9.20 -0.58 13.85
N CYS A 54 -9.40 -0.11 12.62
CA CYS A 54 -8.29 0.35 11.76
C CYS A 54 -8.11 1.88 11.74
N GLU A 55 -8.71 2.61 12.68
CA GLU A 55 -8.62 4.08 12.73
C GLU A 55 -7.67 4.64 13.81
N LYS A 56 -7.01 3.81 14.62
CA LYS A 56 -6.11 4.29 15.68
C LYS A 56 -4.74 3.60 15.76
N ALA A 57 -4.18 3.24 14.61
CA ALA A 57 -2.75 2.95 14.48
C ALA A 57 -2.01 4.04 13.66
N MET A 58 -2.45 5.29 13.73
CA MET A 58 -1.59 6.45 13.45
C MET A 58 -0.88 6.85 14.74
N ALA A 59 -0.31 5.88 15.45
CA ALA A 59 0.59 6.15 16.56
C ALA A 59 1.86 6.72 15.96
N HIS A 60 1.95 8.06 15.99
CA HIS A 60 3.17 8.87 15.99
C HIS A 60 4.44 8.14 15.55
N ASP A 61 4.57 7.90 14.24
CA ASP A 61 5.71 7.21 13.66
C ASP A 61 6.93 8.13 13.72
N GLN A 62 7.79 7.92 14.73
CA GLN A 62 9.10 8.57 14.88
C GLN A 62 10.13 8.01 13.89
N ASN A 63 9.70 7.60 12.70
CA ASN A 63 10.60 7.24 11.61
C ASN A 63 11.05 8.55 10.92
N PRO A 64 12.34 8.96 11.02
CA PRO A 64 12.82 10.18 10.38
C PRO A 64 12.58 10.21 8.87
N ILE A 65 12.52 9.03 8.23
CA ILE A 65 12.21 8.87 6.80
C ILE A 65 10.75 9.27 6.52
N ALA A 66 9.80 8.87 7.37
CA ALA A 66 8.38 9.16 7.17
C ALA A 66 8.09 10.67 7.25
N GLY A 67 8.82 11.41 8.09
CA GLY A 67 8.75 12.87 8.15
C GLY A 67 9.19 13.53 6.84
N GLU A 68 10.37 13.15 6.35
CA GLU A 68 10.92 13.68 5.10
C GLU A 68 10.10 13.27 3.87
N VAL A 69 9.55 12.05 3.84
CA VAL A 69 8.61 11.60 2.79
C VAL A 69 7.33 12.43 2.79
N LYS A 70 6.73 12.70 3.96
CA LYS A 70 5.53 13.54 4.07
C LYS A 70 5.80 14.97 3.61
N LYS A 71 6.98 15.50 3.93
CA LYS A 71 7.45 16.81 3.49
C LYS A 71 7.61 16.86 1.98
N ALA A 72 8.32 15.89 1.39
CA ALA A 72 8.49 15.79 -0.06
C ALA A 72 7.16 15.64 -0.81
N ALA A 73 6.22 14.86 -0.27
CA ALA A 73 4.86 14.74 -0.80
C ALA A 73 4.13 16.10 -0.80
N SER A 74 4.18 16.83 0.31
CA SER A 74 3.56 18.16 0.43
C SER A 74 4.17 19.18 -0.53
N GLU A 75 5.51 19.27 -0.56
CA GLU A 75 6.23 20.21 -1.42
C GLU A 75 5.99 19.91 -2.91
N SER A 76 6.05 18.64 -3.31
CA SER A 76 5.78 18.26 -4.70
C SER A 76 4.34 18.56 -5.10
N LEU A 77 3.37 18.31 -4.21
CA LEU A 77 1.98 18.60 -4.49
C LEU A 77 1.74 20.12 -4.66
N GLN A 78 2.35 20.94 -3.81
CA GLN A 78 2.29 22.41 -3.95
C GLN A 78 2.93 22.89 -5.26
N VAL A 79 4.10 22.36 -5.61
CA VAL A 79 4.77 22.68 -6.89
C VAL A 79 3.89 22.28 -8.07
N TYR A 80 3.32 21.07 -8.05
CA TYR A 80 2.43 20.58 -9.10
C TYR A 80 1.18 21.45 -9.24
N GLN A 81 0.56 21.88 -8.14
CA GLN A 81 -0.60 22.77 -8.18
C GLN A 81 -0.25 24.15 -8.77
N LYS A 82 0.92 24.67 -8.45
CA LYS A 82 1.35 26.00 -8.90
C LYS A 82 1.84 26.02 -10.34
N SER A 83 2.51 24.96 -10.79
CA SER A 83 3.33 24.99 -12.01
C SER A 83 3.28 23.69 -12.82
N GLY A 84 2.43 22.74 -12.45
CA GLY A 84 2.24 21.48 -13.17
C GLY A 84 3.50 20.61 -13.22
N VAL A 85 3.55 19.72 -14.22
CA VAL A 85 4.66 18.78 -14.41
C VAL A 85 5.98 19.49 -14.70
N SER A 86 5.97 20.62 -15.41
CA SER A 86 7.19 21.39 -15.68
C SER A 86 7.81 21.94 -14.38
N GLY A 87 6.99 22.39 -13.43
CA GLY A 87 7.45 22.79 -12.10
C GLY A 87 8.11 21.65 -11.34
N LEU A 88 7.53 20.44 -11.42
CA LEU A 88 8.10 19.24 -10.80
C LEU A 88 9.47 18.90 -11.39
N ILE A 89 9.63 18.98 -12.73
CA ILE A 89 10.91 18.73 -13.41
C ILE A 89 11.98 19.69 -12.87
N SER A 90 11.68 20.99 -12.82
CA SER A 90 12.61 22.00 -12.31
C SER A 90 12.99 21.73 -10.85
N ALA A 91 12.01 21.45 -9.99
CA ALA A 91 12.25 21.19 -8.56
C ALA A 91 13.14 19.96 -8.34
N VAL A 92 12.87 18.86 -9.04
CA VAL A 92 13.68 17.63 -8.94
C VAL A 92 15.07 17.84 -9.53
N SER A 93 15.17 18.50 -10.69
CA SER A 93 16.45 18.79 -11.33
C SER A 93 17.33 19.67 -10.44
N ASP A 94 16.76 20.72 -9.84
CA ASP A 94 17.46 21.59 -8.92
C ASP A 94 17.89 20.86 -7.64
N CYS A 95 17.05 19.95 -7.11
CA CYS A 95 17.42 19.16 -5.95
C CYS A 95 18.66 18.30 -6.23
N TRP A 96 18.69 17.61 -7.37
CA TRP A 96 19.80 16.73 -7.74
C TRP A 96 21.11 17.45 -8.08
N LYS A 97 21.13 18.79 -8.17
CA LYS A 97 22.39 19.56 -8.23
C LYS A 97 23.20 19.42 -6.94
N LEU A 98 22.54 19.22 -5.80
CA LEU A 98 23.14 18.93 -4.49
C LEU A 98 22.46 17.69 -3.88
N PRO A 99 22.84 16.48 -4.33
CA PRO A 99 22.18 15.23 -3.97
C PRO A 99 22.11 14.99 -2.45
N ARG A 100 20.93 14.56 -1.99
CA ARG A 100 20.61 14.19 -0.61
C ARG A 100 19.41 13.24 -0.61
N ASP A 101 19.18 12.53 0.49
CA ASP A 101 18.03 11.61 0.62
C ASP A 101 16.70 12.28 0.33
N PHE A 102 16.54 13.55 0.73
CA PHE A 102 15.33 14.31 0.41
C PHE A 102 15.04 14.39 -1.10
N CYS A 103 16.07 14.46 -1.96
CA CYS A 103 15.88 14.49 -3.41
C CYS A 103 15.30 13.19 -3.94
N LEU A 104 15.64 12.05 -3.33
CA LEU A 104 15.02 10.78 -3.66
C LEU A 104 13.52 10.80 -3.38
N TYR A 105 13.12 11.32 -2.22
CA TYR A 105 11.71 11.42 -1.86
C TYR A 105 10.97 12.43 -2.75
N LEU A 106 11.58 13.57 -3.04
CA LEU A 106 11.01 14.57 -3.95
C LEU A 106 10.80 14.02 -5.36
N ASP A 107 11.78 13.26 -5.87
CA ASP A 107 11.71 12.60 -7.17
C ASP A 107 10.59 11.55 -7.21
N ALA A 108 10.50 10.70 -6.19
CA ALA A 108 9.42 9.71 -6.06
C ALA A 108 8.02 10.36 -6.01
N ALA A 109 7.87 11.43 -5.21
CA ALA A 109 6.62 12.18 -5.13
C ALA A 109 6.23 12.81 -6.48
N SER A 110 7.20 13.46 -7.13
CA SER A 110 7.02 14.13 -8.42
C SER A 110 6.67 13.14 -9.52
N HIS A 111 7.34 11.99 -9.55
CA HIS A 111 7.03 10.89 -10.45
C HIS A 111 5.58 10.42 -10.29
N ARG A 112 5.11 10.19 -9.06
CA ARG A 112 3.74 9.77 -8.78
C ARG A 112 2.70 10.82 -9.20
N LEU A 113 2.99 12.10 -9.01
CA LEU A 113 2.12 13.19 -9.47
C LEU A 113 2.09 13.29 -11.01
N ALA A 114 3.23 13.16 -11.67
CA ALA A 114 3.33 13.16 -13.12
C ALA A 114 2.59 11.95 -13.74
N LEU A 115 2.72 10.76 -13.16
CA LEU A 115 1.92 9.59 -13.52
C LEU A 115 0.42 9.82 -13.26
N GLY A 116 0.07 10.48 -12.17
CA GLY A 116 -1.32 10.86 -11.90
C GLY A 116 -1.90 11.74 -13.02
N ALA A 117 -1.12 12.69 -13.53
CA ALA A 117 -1.52 13.60 -14.60
C ALA A 117 -1.80 12.90 -15.94
N THR A 118 -1.17 11.74 -16.20
CA THR A 118 -1.41 10.99 -17.45
C THR A 118 -2.81 10.42 -17.54
N HIS A 119 -3.43 10.09 -16.40
CA HIS A 119 -4.82 9.66 -16.33
C HIS A 119 -5.79 10.77 -16.76
N SER A 120 -5.36 12.03 -16.71
CA SER A 120 -6.10 13.20 -17.20
C SER A 120 -5.74 13.59 -18.64
N GLY A 121 -4.96 12.75 -19.34
CA GLY A 121 -4.59 12.94 -20.75
C GLY A 121 -3.25 13.64 -20.99
N ALA A 122 -2.47 13.97 -19.95
CA ALA A 122 -1.14 14.53 -20.12
C ALA A 122 -0.13 13.46 -20.59
N GLN A 123 0.81 13.82 -21.48
CA GLN A 123 1.91 12.92 -21.81
C GLN A 123 2.92 12.89 -20.65
N LEU A 124 3.37 11.69 -20.29
CA LEU A 124 4.46 11.54 -19.30
C LEU A 124 5.77 12.04 -19.92
N SER A 125 6.42 12.97 -19.23
CA SER A 125 7.77 13.41 -19.61
C SER A 125 8.78 12.27 -19.40
N GLU A 126 9.73 12.11 -20.32
CA GLU A 126 10.86 11.16 -20.20
C GLU A 126 11.62 11.33 -18.89
N TYR A 127 11.61 12.54 -18.33
CA TYR A 127 12.21 12.86 -17.03
C TYR A 127 11.63 12.02 -15.88
N PHE A 128 10.35 11.64 -16.01
CA PHE A 128 9.59 10.85 -15.05
C PHE A 128 9.27 9.43 -15.56
N TYR A 129 9.98 8.92 -16.56
CA TYR A 129 9.90 7.48 -16.86
C TYR A 129 10.48 6.68 -15.70
N ASP A 130 9.92 5.48 -15.47
CA ASP A 130 10.37 4.57 -14.41
C ASP A 130 11.89 4.35 -14.48
N GLU A 131 12.44 4.19 -15.70
CA GLU A 131 13.88 4.02 -15.91
C GLU A 131 14.70 5.25 -15.51
N SER A 132 14.20 6.46 -15.76
CA SER A 132 14.88 7.72 -15.45
C SER A 132 14.92 7.95 -13.94
N VAL A 133 13.78 7.77 -13.27
CA VAL A 133 13.64 7.91 -11.82
C VAL A 133 14.46 6.82 -11.11
N SER A 134 14.33 5.57 -11.54
CA SER A 134 15.09 4.45 -11.00
C SER A 134 16.60 4.67 -11.15
N ARG A 135 17.07 5.12 -12.31
CA ARG A 135 18.49 5.40 -12.55
C ARG A 135 19.03 6.46 -11.61
N ARG A 136 18.32 7.57 -11.40
CA ARG A 136 18.73 8.63 -10.45
C ARG A 136 18.77 8.11 -9.02
N GLY A 137 17.73 7.40 -8.58
CA GLY A 137 17.67 6.82 -7.24
C GLY A 137 18.79 5.80 -6.99
N HIS A 138 19.04 4.89 -7.93
CA HIS A 138 20.12 3.92 -7.82
C HIS A 138 21.50 4.59 -7.81
N ALA A 139 21.72 5.61 -8.65
CA ALA A 139 22.99 6.34 -8.67
C ALA A 139 23.31 6.95 -7.30
N TRP A 140 22.31 7.51 -6.62
CA TRP A 140 22.46 8.03 -5.26
C TRP A 140 22.71 6.91 -4.23
N LEU A 141 21.95 5.83 -4.27
CA LEU A 141 22.05 4.77 -3.26
C LEU A 141 23.32 3.93 -3.39
N VAL A 142 23.85 3.73 -4.60
CA VAL A 142 25.12 3.03 -4.82
C VAL A 142 26.27 3.76 -4.13
N SER A 143 26.30 5.10 -4.17
CA SER A 143 27.32 5.88 -3.45
C SER A 143 27.18 5.83 -1.93
N ASN A 144 26.04 5.38 -1.41
CA ASN A 144 25.74 5.31 0.03
C ASN A 144 25.92 3.90 0.63
N GLY A 145 26.49 2.94 -0.11
CA GLY A 145 27.03 1.70 0.46
C GLY A 145 26.05 0.53 0.65
N HIS A 146 24.84 0.63 0.10
CA HIS A 146 23.85 -0.44 0.13
C HIS A 146 23.98 -1.34 -1.11
N GLY A 147 23.92 -2.66 -0.92
CA GLY A 147 23.92 -3.63 -2.03
C GLY A 147 22.68 -3.48 -2.93
N ARG A 148 22.75 -3.92 -4.19
CA ARG A 148 21.68 -3.72 -5.19
C ARG A 148 20.28 -4.11 -4.69
N VAL A 149 20.15 -5.27 -4.05
CA VAL A 149 18.87 -5.77 -3.50
C VAL A 149 18.34 -4.85 -2.39
N ALA A 150 19.21 -4.35 -1.52
CA ALA A 150 18.81 -3.44 -0.45
C ALA A 150 18.33 -2.09 -1.01
N ASN A 151 18.95 -1.61 -2.11
CA ASN A 151 18.51 -0.39 -2.79
C ASN A 151 17.12 -0.54 -3.40
N GLU A 152 16.88 -1.65 -4.10
CA GLU A 152 15.58 -1.95 -4.68
C GLU A 152 14.48 -2.02 -3.60
N GLN A 153 14.74 -2.73 -2.50
CA GLN A 153 13.82 -2.82 -1.37
C GLN A 153 13.56 -1.45 -0.72
N TYR A 154 14.60 -0.64 -0.57
CA TYR A 154 14.47 0.69 0.00
C TYR A 154 13.65 1.62 -0.92
N LEU A 155 13.92 1.63 -2.22
CA LEU A 155 13.14 2.41 -3.19
C LEU A 155 11.68 1.99 -3.22
N GLN A 156 11.39 0.69 -3.15
CA GLN A 156 10.03 0.18 -3.04
C GLN A 156 9.34 0.62 -1.74
N ALA A 157 10.04 0.60 -0.61
CA ALA A 157 9.50 1.05 0.66
C ALA A 157 9.18 2.55 0.64
N VAL A 158 10.10 3.37 0.12
CA VAL A 158 9.90 4.82 -0.07
C VAL A 158 8.66 5.07 -0.92
N ASP A 159 8.52 4.36 -2.04
CA ASP A 159 7.39 4.51 -2.94
C ASP A 159 6.04 4.14 -2.28
N GLN A 160 5.98 3.04 -1.52
CA GLN A 160 4.78 2.64 -0.78
C GLN A 160 4.36 3.68 0.26
N ILE A 161 5.33 4.24 1.01
CA ILE A 161 5.05 5.31 1.99
C ILE A 161 4.62 6.57 1.26
N MET A 162 5.24 6.88 0.11
CA MET A 162 4.93 8.06 -0.69
C MET A 162 3.50 8.05 -1.21
N VAL A 163 3.03 6.93 -1.74
CA VAL A 163 1.64 6.78 -2.20
C VAL A 163 0.65 7.11 -1.08
N ARG A 164 0.88 6.58 0.12
CA ARG A 164 0.05 6.89 1.30
C ARG A 164 0.15 8.36 1.70
N ALA A 165 1.34 8.93 1.68
CA ALA A 165 1.57 10.32 2.02
C ALA A 165 0.84 11.28 1.06
N LEU A 166 0.90 11.03 -0.24
CA LEU A 166 0.22 11.85 -1.26
C LEU A 166 -1.30 11.81 -1.12
N VAL A 167 -1.88 10.65 -0.80
CA VAL A 167 -3.33 10.53 -0.51
C VAL A 167 -3.70 11.43 0.67
N VAL A 168 -2.98 11.30 1.78
CA VAL A 168 -3.22 12.11 2.99
C VAL A 168 -3.04 13.61 2.72
N GLN A 169 -2.05 14.00 1.93
CA GLN A 169 -1.84 15.42 1.61
C GLN A 169 -2.95 15.98 0.72
N ARG A 170 -3.49 15.18 -0.21
CA ARG A 170 -4.63 15.59 -1.04
C ARG A 170 -5.90 15.77 -0.21
N GLU A 171 -6.17 14.89 0.75
CA GLU A 171 -7.35 15.00 1.64
C GLU A 171 -7.29 16.22 2.58
N LYS A 172 -6.08 16.66 2.95
CA LYS A 172 -5.89 17.84 3.80
C LYS A 172 -6.09 19.16 3.09
N MET A 173 -6.22 19.14 1.77
CA MET A 173 -6.50 20.34 1.01
C MET A 173 -8.00 20.61 1.11
N PRO A 174 -8.42 21.73 1.75
CA PRO A 174 -9.82 22.11 1.70
C PRO A 174 -10.18 22.29 0.23
N ASP A 175 -11.30 21.69 -0.18
CA ASP A 175 -11.84 21.84 -1.54
C ASP A 175 -11.82 23.32 -1.91
N GLY A 176 -10.86 23.69 -2.75
CA GLY A 176 -10.78 25.00 -3.35
C GLY A 176 -11.97 25.10 -4.27
N LYS A 177 -12.99 25.83 -3.81
CA LYS A 177 -14.10 26.36 -4.59
C LYS A 177 -13.62 26.65 -6.02
N SER A 178 -14.01 25.79 -6.96
CA SER A 178 -14.10 26.17 -8.37
C SER A 178 -15.27 27.14 -8.57
#